data_AF-A0AAP0DIK2-F1
#
_entry.id   AF-A0AAP0DIK2-F1
#
_cell.length_a   1.000
_cell.length_b   1.000
_cell.length_c   1.000
_cell.angle_alpha   90.00
_cell.angle_beta   90.00
_cell.angle_gamma   90.00
#
_symmetry.space_group_name_H-M   'P 1'
#
loop_
_entity.id
_entity.type
_entity.pdbx_description
1 polymer ?
#
loop_
_entity_poly.entity_id
_entity_poly.type
_entity_poly.pdbx_seq_one_letter_code
_entity_poly.pdbx_strand_id
1 'polypeptide(L)'
;MEWHRFPVFLGLAYLLARRHLHSQYSLLYVGRNDHVDAGFDPADFPYRTADGKFNDPSNETAGSVESFFGRNMPPLHHKKGILKPNPMKVATKLLARKQFLDTGKQLNMIAASWIQFMIHDWMDHLESTKQVPLLYTSLISYACHYGWFQCVNFEEQFHQE
;
A
#
# COMPACT_ATOMS: atom_id res chain seq x y z
N MET A 1 -14.48 -1.31 -26.93
CA MET A 1 -15.10 -2.51 -26.33
C MET A 1 -14.42 -2.79 -25.00
N GLU A 2 -15.18 -3.17 -23.99
CA GLU A 2 -14.66 -3.48 -22.65
C GLU A 2 -14.23 -4.94 -22.57
N TRP A 3 -13.01 -5.22 -22.09
CA TRP A 3 -12.43 -6.57 -22.05
C TRP A 3 -13.26 -7.56 -21.24
N HIS A 4 -13.96 -7.09 -20.20
CA HIS A 4 -14.78 -7.91 -19.31
C HIS A 4 -16.11 -8.34 -19.94
N ARG A 5 -16.41 -7.94 -21.19
CA ARG A 5 -17.57 -8.40 -21.96
C ARG A 5 -17.21 -9.43 -23.02
N PHE A 6 -15.93 -9.78 -23.18
CA PHE A 6 -15.51 -10.80 -24.14
C PHE A 6 -15.90 -12.21 -23.66
N PRO A 7 -16.02 -13.18 -24.59
CA PRO A 7 -15.95 -14.58 -24.25
C PRO A 7 -14.74 -14.87 -23.36
N VAL A 8 -14.91 -15.77 -22.38
CA VAL A 8 -13.94 -16.00 -21.29
C VAL A 8 -12.51 -16.16 -21.80
N PHE A 9 -12.28 -16.96 -22.84
CA PHE A 9 -10.94 -17.21 -23.37
C PHE A 9 -10.26 -15.95 -23.95
N LEU A 10 -11.01 -15.07 -24.62
CA LEU A 10 -10.49 -13.79 -25.10
C LEU A 10 -10.23 -12.82 -23.95
N GLY A 11 -11.11 -12.80 -22.94
CA GLY A 11 -10.89 -12.04 -21.71
C GLY A 11 -9.62 -12.49 -20.97
N LEU A 12 -9.39 -13.80 -20.86
CA LEU A 12 -8.18 -14.38 -20.27
C LEU A 12 -6.93 -14.02 -21.08
N ALA A 13 -6.97 -14.14 -22.41
CA ALA A 13 -5.86 -13.75 -23.26
C ALA A 13 -5.49 -12.27 -23.07
N TYR A 14 -6.49 -11.39 -22.96
CA TYR A 14 -6.29 -9.98 -22.64
C TYR A 14 -5.67 -9.78 -21.25
N LEU A 15 -6.17 -10.45 -20.22
CA LEU A 15 -5.64 -10.34 -18.85
C LEU A 15 -4.20 -10.85 -18.75
N LEU A 16 -3.85 -11.92 -19.47
CA LEU A 16 -2.49 -12.44 -19.54
C LEU A 16 -1.54 -11.43 -20.19
N ALA A 17 -1.93 -10.87 -21.33
CA ALA A 17 -1.15 -9.83 -22.00
C ALA A 17 -0.95 -8.61 -21.10
N ARG A 18 -2.02 -8.14 -20.43
CA ARG A 18 -1.96 -7.02 -19.49
C ARG A 18 -1.07 -7.33 -18.28
N ARG A 19 -1.15 -8.52 -17.70
CA ARG A 19 -0.29 -8.96 -16.59
C ARG A 19 1.18 -8.98 -17.01
N HIS A 20 1.47 -9.47 -18.21
CA HIS A 20 2.84 -9.49 -18.74
C HIS A 20 3.39 -8.06 -18.86
N LEU A 21 2.63 -7.12 -19.44
CA LEU A 21 3.04 -5.72 -19.52
C LEU A 21 3.29 -5.10 -18.14
N HIS A 22 2.41 -5.34 -17.16
CA HIS A 22 2.64 -4.85 -15.79
C HIS A 22 3.89 -5.46 -15.14
N SER A 23 4.17 -6.74 -15.37
CA SER A 23 5.38 -7.38 -14.86
C SER A 23 6.67 -6.79 -15.47
N GLN A 24 6.61 -6.31 -16.72
CA GLN A 24 7.77 -5.75 -17.41
C GLN A 24 7.99 -4.26 -17.10
N TYR A 25 6.90 -3.50 -16.92
CA TYR A 25 6.97 -2.02 -16.88
C TYR A 25 6.46 -1.40 -15.57
N SER A 26 5.88 -2.19 -14.67
CA SER A 26 5.27 -1.71 -13.43
C SER A 26 5.81 -2.42 -12.19
N LEU A 27 7.04 -2.92 -12.23
CA LEU A 27 7.77 -3.43 -11.06
C LEU A 27 9.05 -2.61 -10.91
N LEU A 28 9.02 -1.61 -10.04
CA LEU A 28 10.13 -0.71 -9.77
C LEU A 28 10.72 -1.03 -8.39
N TYR A 29 12.00 -1.41 -8.41
CA TYR A 29 12.76 -1.67 -7.20
C TYR A 29 13.03 -0.37 -6.41
N VAL A 30 13.06 -0.48 -5.09
CA VAL A 30 13.36 0.61 -4.15
C VAL A 30 14.35 0.08 -3.12
N GLY A 31 15.40 0.85 -2.84
CA GLY A 31 16.48 0.45 -1.94
C GLY A 31 17.81 0.34 -2.67
N ARG A 32 18.80 -0.23 -1.98
CA ARG A 32 20.15 -0.45 -2.49
C ARG A 32 20.30 -1.90 -2.97
N ASN A 33 20.86 -2.08 -4.16
CA ASN A 33 21.15 -3.41 -4.75
C ASN A 33 22.42 -4.04 -4.15
N ASP A 34 22.78 -3.68 -2.93
CA ASP A 34 24.09 -3.95 -2.34
C ASP A 34 24.20 -5.39 -1.80
N HIS A 35 23.08 -6.10 -1.80
CA HIS A 35 22.93 -7.46 -1.28
C HIS A 35 22.92 -8.47 -2.41
N VAL A 36 24.05 -8.61 -3.13
CA VAL A 36 24.46 -9.97 -3.52
C VAL A 36 25.08 -10.54 -2.25
N ASP A 37 24.24 -10.86 -1.27
CA ASP A 37 24.69 -11.54 -0.06
C ASP A 37 25.38 -12.83 -0.51
N ALA A 38 26.43 -13.25 0.21
CA ALA A 38 27.05 -14.54 -0.05
C ALA A 38 25.95 -15.60 0.02
N GLY A 39 25.51 -16.10 -1.15
CA GLY A 39 24.26 -16.85 -1.26
C GLY A 39 24.13 -17.92 -0.19
N PHE A 40 22.95 -18.01 0.43
CA PHE A 40 22.65 -19.05 1.41
C PHE A 40 22.11 -20.29 0.69
N ASP A 41 22.21 -21.47 1.32
CA ASP A 41 21.55 -22.67 0.82
C ASP A 41 20.10 -22.69 1.30
N PRO A 42 19.09 -22.68 0.40
CA PRO A 42 17.69 -22.79 0.79
C PRO A 42 17.37 -24.07 1.57
N ALA A 43 18.20 -25.11 1.47
CA ALA A 43 18.06 -26.33 2.25
C ALA A 43 18.25 -26.12 3.76
N ASP A 44 18.97 -25.08 4.17
CA ASP A 44 19.15 -24.72 5.59
C ASP A 44 17.87 -24.10 6.20
N PHE A 45 16.98 -23.56 5.35
CA PHE A 45 15.75 -22.89 5.76
C PHE A 45 14.50 -23.48 5.06
N PRO A 46 14.16 -24.77 5.27
CA PRO A 46 13.00 -25.41 4.64
C PRO A 46 11.66 -25.05 5.31
N TYR A 47 11.57 -23.85 5.88
CA TYR A 47 10.43 -23.34 6.64
C TYR A 47 10.34 -21.82 6.51
N ARG A 48 9.19 -21.24 6.86
CA ARG A 48 9.03 -19.78 6.92
C ARG A 48 9.64 -19.26 8.21
N THR A 49 10.65 -18.40 8.14
CA THR A 49 11.21 -17.75 9.32
C THR A 49 10.23 -16.73 9.89
N ALA A 50 10.38 -16.39 11.17
CA ALA A 50 9.48 -15.47 11.86
C ALA A 50 9.56 -14.03 11.34
N ASP A 51 10.71 -13.64 10.78
CA ASP A 51 11.00 -12.32 10.22
C ASP A 51 10.89 -12.27 8.69
N GLY A 52 10.61 -13.39 8.04
CA GLY A 52 10.44 -13.51 6.58
C GLY A 52 11.75 -13.56 5.77
N LYS A 53 12.92 -13.62 6.42
CA LYS A 53 14.21 -13.78 5.76
C LYS A 53 14.42 -15.16 5.14
N PHE A 54 15.47 -15.29 4.33
CA PHE A 54 15.93 -16.51 3.69
C PHE A 54 14.88 -17.16 2.77
N ASN A 55 14.00 -16.35 2.17
CA ASN A 55 12.97 -16.84 1.25
C ASN A 55 13.46 -16.88 -0.20
N ASP A 56 14.04 -15.79 -0.68
CA ASP A 56 14.63 -15.70 -2.03
C ASP A 56 16.09 -16.16 -1.98
N PRO A 57 16.49 -17.23 -2.68
CA PRO A 57 17.88 -17.73 -2.70
C PRO A 57 18.91 -16.70 -3.16
N SER A 58 18.47 -15.67 -3.89
CA SER A 58 19.33 -14.60 -4.40
C SER A 58 19.35 -13.35 -3.54
N ASN A 59 18.46 -13.25 -2.53
CA ASN A 59 18.37 -12.11 -1.62
C ASN A 59 17.77 -12.55 -0.29
N GLU A 60 18.61 -12.64 0.76
CA GLU A 60 18.20 -13.05 2.11
C GLU A 60 17.04 -12.21 2.66
N THR A 61 16.99 -10.93 2.32
CA THR A 61 16.07 -9.95 2.92
C THR A 61 14.82 -9.69 2.08
N ALA A 62 14.69 -10.31 0.91
CA ALA A 62 13.55 -10.09 0.04
C ALA A 62 12.23 -10.57 0.70
N GLY A 63 11.35 -9.62 1.00
CA GLY A 63 10.06 -9.89 1.65
C GLY A 63 10.13 -10.05 3.17
N SER A 64 11.29 -9.78 3.79
CA SER A 64 11.39 -9.76 5.25
C SER A 64 10.75 -8.51 5.84
N VAL A 65 10.51 -8.54 7.15
CA VAL A 65 10.15 -7.35 7.93
C VAL A 65 11.20 -6.24 7.75
N GLU A 66 10.76 -4.98 7.85
CA GLU A 66 11.59 -3.76 7.68
C GLU A 66 12.24 -3.58 6.29
N SER A 67 11.90 -4.40 5.31
CA SER A 67 12.31 -4.20 3.91
C SER A 67 11.56 -3.04 3.24
N PHE A 68 12.15 -2.45 2.20
CA PHE A 68 11.55 -1.33 1.48
C PHE A 68 10.27 -1.73 0.72
N PHE A 69 9.27 -0.86 0.73
CA PHE A 69 8.12 -0.97 -0.18
C PHE A 69 8.54 -0.67 -1.63
N GLY A 70 8.37 -1.65 -2.51
CA GLY A 70 8.50 -1.49 -3.96
C GLY A 70 7.46 -0.52 -4.55
N ARG A 71 7.60 -0.16 -5.83
CA ARG A 71 6.69 0.75 -6.52
C ARG A 71 6.19 0.18 -7.83
N ASN A 72 4.93 0.42 -8.16
CA ASN A 72 4.38 0.08 -9.47
C ASN A 72 4.41 1.23 -10.48
N MET A 73 4.68 2.45 -10.00
CA MET A 73 4.75 3.68 -10.80
C MET A 73 5.85 4.59 -10.26
N PRO A 74 6.51 5.40 -11.12
CA PRO A 74 7.52 6.36 -10.66
C PRO A 74 6.96 7.32 -9.61
N PRO A 75 7.73 7.67 -8.56
CA PRO A 75 7.24 8.54 -7.50
C PRO A 75 7.02 9.97 -8.01
N LEU A 76 5.82 10.49 -7.83
CA LEU A 76 5.52 11.90 -8.07
C LEU A 76 5.81 12.71 -6.80
N HIS A 77 6.82 13.56 -6.85
CA HIS A 77 7.22 14.39 -5.71
C HIS A 77 6.24 15.55 -5.52
N HIS A 78 5.40 15.45 -4.49
CA HIS A 78 4.38 16.46 -4.17
C HIS A 78 4.58 17.08 -2.78
N LYS A 79 5.79 17.59 -2.49
CA LYS A 79 6.07 18.26 -1.19
C LYS A 79 5.29 19.56 -1.00
N LYS A 80 5.00 20.28 -2.10
CA LYS A 80 4.23 21.53 -2.09
C LYS A 80 2.81 21.26 -2.57
N GLY A 81 1.93 20.84 -1.66
CA GLY A 81 0.51 20.65 -1.98
C GLY A 81 -0.20 19.53 -1.24
N ILE A 82 0.45 18.84 -0.31
CA ILE A 82 -0.15 17.77 0.52
C ILE A 82 -1.47 18.22 1.19
N LEU A 83 -1.56 19.50 1.60
CA LEU A 83 -2.75 20.09 2.21
C LEU A 83 -3.66 20.85 1.22
N LYS A 84 -3.46 20.69 -0.09
CA LYS A 84 -4.21 21.38 -1.15
C LYS A 84 -4.80 20.37 -2.15
N PRO A 85 -6.13 20.17 -2.15
CA PRO A 85 -7.13 20.75 -1.23
C PRO A 85 -6.95 20.25 0.21
N ASN A 86 -7.50 20.98 1.19
CA ASN A 86 -7.42 20.56 2.59
C ASN A 86 -8.02 19.14 2.73
N PRO A 87 -7.26 18.16 3.29
CA PRO A 87 -7.70 16.77 3.39
C PRO A 87 -9.00 16.62 4.18
N MET A 88 -9.24 17.47 5.18
CA MET A 88 -10.50 17.48 5.94
C MET A 88 -11.69 17.92 5.09
N LYS A 89 -11.46 18.84 4.15
CA LYS A 89 -12.51 19.22 3.18
C LYS A 89 -12.86 18.05 2.28
N VAL A 90 -11.88 17.25 1.86
CA VAL A 90 -12.10 16.02 1.09
C VAL A 90 -12.86 15.00 1.94
N ALA A 91 -12.41 14.74 3.17
CA ALA A 91 -13.05 13.80 4.09
C ALA A 91 -14.52 14.16 4.34
N THR A 92 -14.82 15.39 4.76
CA THR A 92 -16.19 15.81 5.09
C THR A 92 -17.10 15.89 3.88
N LYS A 93 -16.61 16.37 2.72
CA LYS A 93 -17.48 16.57 1.55
C LYS A 93 -17.67 15.31 0.70
N LEU A 94 -16.66 14.45 0.61
CA LEU A 94 -16.63 13.33 -0.34
C LEU A 94 -16.62 11.94 0.32
N LEU A 95 -16.03 11.77 1.51
CA LEU A 95 -15.88 10.45 2.15
C LEU A 95 -16.86 10.20 3.29
N ALA A 96 -17.33 11.26 3.97
CA ALA A 96 -18.29 11.13 5.05
C ALA A 96 -19.56 10.42 4.57
N ARG A 97 -19.86 9.29 5.21
CA ARG A 97 -21.03 8.47 4.88
C ARG A 97 -22.31 9.25 5.15
N LYS A 98 -23.07 9.56 4.10
CA LYS A 98 -24.39 10.20 4.21
C LYS A 98 -25.53 9.19 4.28
N GLN A 99 -25.46 8.19 3.40
CA GLN A 99 -26.37 7.05 3.37
C GLN A 99 -25.52 5.78 3.35
N PHE A 100 -25.99 4.74 4.03
CA PHE A 100 -25.38 3.43 3.95
C PHE A 100 -25.75 2.78 2.61
N LEU A 101 -24.73 2.44 1.82
CA LEU A 101 -24.85 1.63 0.61
C LEU A 101 -24.16 0.30 0.89
N ASP A 102 -24.90 -0.80 0.72
CA ASP A 102 -24.37 -2.15 0.87
C ASP A 102 -23.96 -2.75 -0.49
N THR A 103 -23.49 -3.99 -0.47
CA THR A 103 -23.14 -4.76 -1.68
C THR A 103 -24.24 -5.77 -2.05
N GLY A 104 -25.46 -5.57 -1.53
CA GLY A 104 -26.55 -6.55 -1.62
C GLY A 104 -26.14 -7.91 -1.05
N LYS A 105 -26.23 -8.96 -1.89
CA LYS A 105 -25.87 -10.34 -1.53
C LYS A 105 -24.47 -10.76 -1.96
N GLN A 106 -23.71 -9.86 -2.58
CA GLN A 106 -22.42 -10.21 -3.19
C GLN A 106 -21.31 -10.38 -2.15
N LEU A 107 -21.23 -9.51 -1.14
CA LEU A 107 -20.20 -9.54 -0.11
C LEU A 107 -20.80 -9.34 1.29
N ASN A 108 -20.41 -10.20 2.22
CA ASN A 108 -20.84 -10.13 3.62
C ASN A 108 -19.77 -9.50 4.52
N MET A 109 -20.09 -9.32 5.80
CA MET A 109 -19.14 -8.75 6.76
C MET A 109 -17.92 -9.64 7.04
N ILE A 110 -18.04 -10.96 6.87
CA ILE A 110 -16.90 -11.88 7.01
C ILE A 110 -15.85 -11.58 5.93
N ALA A 111 -16.27 -11.32 4.69
CA ALA A 111 -15.37 -10.93 3.62
C ALA A 111 -14.68 -9.58 3.91
N ALA A 112 -15.39 -8.62 4.52
CA ALA A 112 -14.81 -7.35 4.95
C ALA A 112 -13.77 -7.53 6.08
N SER A 113 -14.03 -8.41 7.05
CA SER A 113 -13.07 -8.75 8.11
C SER A 113 -11.86 -9.52 7.56
N TRP A 114 -12.08 -10.39 6.58
CA TRP A 114 -11.02 -11.18 5.96
C TRP A 114 -10.00 -10.30 5.24
N ILE A 115 -10.43 -9.30 4.46
CA ILE A 115 -9.48 -8.44 3.76
C ILE A 115 -8.66 -7.57 4.74
N GLN A 116 -9.23 -7.16 5.87
CA GLN A 116 -8.47 -6.51 6.93
C GLN A 116 -7.46 -7.46 7.57
N PHE A 117 -7.85 -8.71 7.82
CA PHE A 117 -6.95 -9.75 8.33
C PHE A 117 -5.79 -10.02 7.37
N MET A 118 -6.02 -10.02 6.05
CA MET A 118 -4.94 -10.10 5.06
C MET A 118 -4.00 -8.88 5.11
N ILE A 119 -4.52 -7.67 5.33
CA ILE A 119 -3.67 -6.47 5.47
C ILE A 119 -2.72 -6.60 6.67
N HIS A 120 -3.20 -7.15 7.79
CA HIS A 120 -2.37 -7.40 8.97
C HIS A 120 -1.25 -8.43 8.72
N ASP A 121 -1.41 -9.30 7.72
CA ASP A 121 -0.38 -10.25 7.28
C ASP A 121 0.62 -9.60 6.30
N TRP A 122 0.15 -8.67 5.47
CA TRP A 122 0.94 -8.19 4.33
C TRP A 122 1.76 -6.93 4.60
N MET A 123 1.20 -5.92 5.28
CA MET A 123 1.79 -4.59 5.23
C MET A 123 1.35 -3.65 6.35
N ASP A 124 2.33 -2.96 6.89
CA ASP A 124 2.17 -1.72 7.64
C ASP A 124 3.34 -0.78 7.33
N HIS A 125 3.12 0.53 7.39
CA HIS A 125 4.20 1.51 7.16
C HIS A 125 4.92 1.81 8.46
N LEU A 126 6.25 1.90 8.41
CA LEU A 126 7.04 2.37 9.54
C LEU A 126 6.78 3.87 9.78
N GLU A 127 6.50 4.21 11.03
CA GLU A 127 6.17 5.58 11.45
C GLU A 127 7.34 6.26 12.16
N SER A 128 7.54 7.53 11.86
CA SER A 128 8.50 8.39 12.55
C SER A 128 8.02 8.76 13.94
N THR A 129 8.93 9.17 14.81
CA THR A 129 8.61 9.74 16.13
C THR A 129 8.04 11.17 16.05
N LYS A 130 8.13 11.84 14.88
CA LYS A 130 7.69 13.23 14.70
C LYS A 130 6.19 13.33 14.47
N GLN A 131 5.51 13.98 15.40
CA GLN A 131 4.09 14.30 15.28
C GLN A 131 3.85 15.51 14.37
N VAL A 132 2.81 15.42 13.54
CA VAL A 132 2.30 16.48 12.68
C VAL A 132 0.85 16.78 13.03
N PRO A 133 0.53 18.02 13.44
CA PRO A 133 -0.84 18.42 13.71
C PRO A 133 -1.59 18.70 12.40
N LEU A 134 -2.79 18.14 12.26
CA LEU A 134 -3.72 18.50 11.19
C LEU A 134 -4.77 19.45 11.76
N LEU A 135 -4.63 20.72 11.36
CA LEU A 135 -5.45 21.81 11.87
C LEU A 135 -6.72 22.03 11.06
N TYR A 136 -7.71 22.54 11.79
CA TYR A 136 -9.04 22.81 11.31
C TYR A 136 -9.16 24.19 10.66
N THR A 137 -9.75 24.27 9.46
CA THR A 137 -10.18 25.56 8.91
C THR A 137 -11.63 25.82 9.31
N SER A 138 -11.90 26.93 10.02
CA SER A 138 -13.20 27.31 10.62
C SER A 138 -14.46 26.98 9.81
N LEU A 139 -14.41 27.05 8.47
CA LEU A 139 -15.53 26.84 7.56
C LEU A 139 -16.16 25.43 7.56
N ILE A 140 -15.51 24.40 8.09
CA ILE A 140 -16.04 23.02 8.05
C ILE A 140 -16.44 22.54 9.46
N SER A 141 -16.15 23.31 10.54
CA SER A 141 -15.89 22.81 11.92
C SER A 141 -17.05 22.09 12.54
N TYR A 142 -18.24 22.49 12.13
CA TYR A 142 -19.50 21.98 12.59
C TYR A 142 -19.82 20.58 12.06
N ALA A 143 -19.15 20.15 10.99
CA ALA A 143 -19.38 18.87 10.31
C ALA A 143 -18.27 17.83 10.58
N CYS A 144 -17.27 18.17 11.40
CA CYS A 144 -16.20 17.26 11.79
C CYS A 144 -16.38 16.81 13.24
N HIS A 145 -16.22 15.52 13.50
CA HIS A 145 -16.35 14.97 14.86
C HIS A 145 -15.22 15.43 15.79
N TYR A 146 -14.03 15.66 15.24
CA TYR A 146 -12.85 16.14 15.97
C TYR A 146 -12.46 17.56 15.51
N GLY A 147 -12.22 18.46 16.47
CA GLY A 147 -11.78 19.83 16.20
C GLY A 147 -10.32 19.97 15.79
N TRP A 148 -9.50 18.94 16.03
CA TRP A 148 -8.12 18.76 15.55
C TRP A 148 -7.69 17.33 15.86
N PHE A 149 -6.64 16.83 15.18
CA PHE A 149 -5.98 15.57 15.55
C PHE A 149 -4.49 15.61 15.17
N GLN A 150 -3.70 14.73 15.79
CA GLN A 150 -2.27 14.57 15.52
C GLN A 150 -2.03 13.16 14.97
N CYS A 151 -1.15 13.08 13.98
CA CYS A 151 -0.60 11.83 13.46
C CYS A 151 0.91 11.94 13.40
N VAL A 152 1.60 10.81 13.24
CA VAL A 152 3.03 10.80 12.98
C VAL A 152 3.31 10.77 11.48
N ASN A 153 4.46 11.28 11.07
CA ASN A 153 4.92 11.13 9.69
C ASN A 153 5.33 9.69 9.42
N PHE A 154 5.29 9.27 8.16
CA PHE A 154 6.02 8.06 7.76
C PHE A 154 7.52 8.27 7.94
N GLU A 155 8.23 7.22 8.34
CA GLU A 155 9.68 7.27 8.47
C GLU A 155 10.33 7.42 7.09
N GLU A 156 11.07 8.52 6.90
CA GLU A 156 11.91 8.68 5.71
C GLU A 156 13.16 7.80 5.92
N GLN A 157 13.14 6.57 5.38
CA GLN A 157 14.32 5.69 5.35
C GLN A 157 15.46 6.22 4.44
N PHE A 158 15.41 7.50 4.03
CA PHE A 158 16.48 8.23 3.35
C PHE A 158 17.50 8.77 4.38
N HIS A 159 18.07 7.90 5.21
CA HIS A 159 19.27 8.22 5.97
C HIS A 159 20.49 7.71 5.20
N GLN A 160 20.95 8.49 4.20
CA GLN A 160 22.33 8.58 3.71
C GLN A 160 22.35 9.32 2.35
N GLU A 161 22.56 10.64 2.41
CA GLU A 161 23.58 11.29 1.58
C GLU A 161 24.84 11.46 2.43
#